data_AF-A0A842R3N8-F1
#
_entry.id   AF-A0A842R3N8-F1
#
_cell.length_a   1.000
_cell.length_b   1.000
_cell.length_c   1.000
_cell.angle_alpha   90.00
_cell.angle_beta   90.00
_cell.angle_gamma   90.00
#
_symmetry.space_group_name_H-M   'P 1'
#
loop_
_entity.id
_entity.type
_entity.pdbx_description
1 polymer ?
#
loop_
_entity_poly.entity_id
_entity_poly.type
_entity_poly.pdbx_seq_one_letter_code
_entity_poly.pdbx_strand_id
1 'polypeptide(L)'
;MQIISKEKMERWDPEVPLMFIDYILEKKLASYGSSKDQSRIRKYLDDILEKVAIPKLTDALESEDEEERLSVSERLVEVSKNNADKVKPVLKFLEKTMKKEKSKDIKENLEKVIKNHEKLLKRKERAERRKKMRQLDQDLVAGKISAEEYGKARKEYLQDGDDSEEDET
;
A
#
# COMPACT_ATOMS: atom_id res chain seq x y z
N MET A 1 -25.94 12.25 -1.86
CA MET A 1 -24.68 12.05 -2.59
C MET A 1 -24.54 10.55 -2.84
N GLN A 2 -24.38 10.13 -4.10
CA GLN A 2 -24.50 8.72 -4.49
C GLN A 2 -23.11 8.17 -4.85
N ILE A 3 -22.63 7.21 -4.06
CA ILE A 3 -21.44 6.43 -4.41
C ILE A 3 -21.87 5.38 -5.45
N ILE A 4 -21.01 5.08 -6.43
CA ILE A 4 -21.26 4.06 -7.47
C ILE A 4 -21.71 2.76 -6.80
N SER A 5 -22.75 2.11 -7.32
CA SER A 5 -23.27 0.87 -6.73
C SER A 5 -22.36 -0.33 -6.99
N LYS A 6 -22.47 -1.36 -6.16
CA LYS A 6 -21.64 -2.57 -6.26
C LYS A 6 -21.87 -3.32 -7.57
N GLU A 7 -23.11 -3.42 -8.04
CA GLU A 7 -23.45 -4.15 -9.26
C GLU A 7 -22.75 -3.56 -10.49
N LYS A 8 -22.46 -2.25 -10.46
CA LYS A 8 -21.71 -1.60 -11.54
C LYS A 8 -20.23 -1.97 -11.52
N MET A 9 -19.65 -2.21 -10.34
CA MET A 9 -18.23 -2.52 -10.17
C MET A 9 -17.90 -3.98 -10.54
N GLU A 10 -18.89 -4.87 -10.53
CA GLU A 10 -18.73 -6.26 -10.99
C GLU A 10 -18.29 -6.34 -12.46
N ARG A 11 -18.64 -5.34 -13.27
CA ARG A 11 -18.29 -5.28 -14.70
C ARG A 11 -16.96 -4.60 -15.00
N TRP A 12 -16.27 -4.06 -14.00
CA TRP A 12 -15.00 -3.37 -14.20
C TRP A 12 -13.87 -4.37 -14.47
N ASP A 13 -12.68 -3.87 -14.79
CA ASP A 13 -11.48 -4.71 -14.77
C ASP A 13 -11.11 -5.06 -13.32
N PRO A 14 -10.47 -6.21 -13.06
CA PRO A 14 -10.25 -6.74 -11.71
C PRO A 14 -9.56 -5.77 -10.74
N GLU A 15 -8.60 -4.97 -11.23
CA GLU A 15 -7.84 -4.01 -10.41
C GLU A 15 -8.58 -2.69 -10.12
N VAL A 16 -9.61 -2.35 -10.90
CA VAL A 16 -10.27 -1.04 -10.83
C VAL A 16 -11.04 -0.83 -9.52
N PRO A 17 -11.80 -1.81 -8.97
CA PRO A 17 -12.44 -1.66 -7.66
C PRO A 17 -11.45 -1.31 -6.55
N LEU A 18 -10.24 -1.89 -6.59
CA LEU A 18 -9.18 -1.60 -5.62
C LEU A 18 -8.69 -0.14 -5.73
N MET A 19 -8.45 0.33 -6.96
CA MET A 19 -8.07 1.72 -7.21
C MET A 19 -9.16 2.71 -6.79
N PHE A 20 -10.43 2.35 -6.98
CA PHE A 20 -11.57 3.17 -6.58
C PHE A 20 -11.65 3.33 -5.06
N ILE A 21 -11.50 2.24 -4.30
CA ILE A 21 -11.51 2.27 -2.83
C ILE A 21 -10.45 3.24 -2.32
N ASP A 22 -9.21 3.09 -2.81
CA ASP A 22 -8.09 3.94 -2.41
C ASP A 22 -8.33 5.42 -2.75
N TYR A 23 -8.81 5.70 -3.96
CA TYR A 23 -9.15 7.06 -4.38
C TYR A 23 -10.17 7.72 -3.44
N ILE A 24 -11.23 7.00 -3.07
CA ILE A 24 -12.23 7.55 -2.16
C ILE A 24 -11.62 7.80 -0.78
N LEU A 25 -10.86 6.84 -0.24
CA LEU A 25 -10.23 6.96 1.08
C LEU A 25 -9.24 8.14 1.15
N GLU A 26 -8.38 8.31 0.14
CA GLU A 26 -7.35 9.34 0.15
C GLU A 26 -7.84 10.73 -0.28
N LYS A 27 -8.68 10.81 -1.33
CA LYS A 27 -8.94 12.07 -2.03
C LYS A 27 -10.33 12.64 -1.78
N LYS A 28 -11.31 11.80 -1.41
CA LYS A 28 -12.71 12.22 -1.32
C LYS A 28 -13.30 12.07 0.07
N LEU A 29 -12.78 11.21 0.93
CA LEU A 29 -13.37 10.91 2.22
C LEU A 29 -13.65 12.17 3.04
N ALA A 30 -12.67 13.08 3.12
CA ALA A 30 -12.80 14.34 3.85
C ALA A 30 -13.88 15.29 3.30
N SER A 31 -14.26 15.16 2.02
CA SER A 31 -15.33 15.94 1.42
C SER A 31 -16.73 15.42 1.73
N TYR A 32 -16.84 14.20 2.27
CA TYR A 32 -18.13 13.59 2.58
C TYR A 32 -18.59 13.93 4.00
N GLY A 33 -19.26 15.06 4.12
CA GLY A 33 -20.08 15.40 5.29
C GLY A 33 -19.39 15.24 6.64
N SER A 34 -20.16 14.80 7.63
CA SER A 34 -19.71 14.65 9.02
C SER A 34 -18.83 13.41 9.22
N SER A 35 -18.15 13.31 10.37
CA SER A 35 -17.41 12.10 10.75
C SER A 35 -18.28 10.84 10.74
N LYS A 36 -19.59 10.97 11.02
CA LYS A 36 -20.55 9.87 10.94
C LYS A 36 -20.77 9.40 9.49
N ASP A 37 -20.84 10.33 8.55
CA ASP A 37 -20.97 10.02 7.12
C ASP A 37 -19.70 9.37 6.58
N GLN A 38 -18.54 9.92 6.95
CA GLN A 38 -17.23 9.33 6.60
C GLN A 38 -17.09 7.90 7.13
N SER A 39 -17.54 7.62 8.37
CA SER A 39 -17.53 6.27 8.93
C SER A 39 -18.43 5.30 8.14
N ARG A 40 -19.62 5.75 7.72
CA ARG A 40 -20.51 4.95 6.87
C ARG A 40 -19.88 4.65 5.51
N ILE A 41 -19.17 5.61 4.93
CA ILE A 41 -18.46 5.44 3.67
C ILE A 41 -17.31 4.45 3.81
N ARG A 42 -16.51 4.54 4.89
CA ARG A 42 -15.47 3.54 5.16
C ARG A 42 -16.04 2.12 5.20
N LYS A 43 -17.11 1.91 5.97
CA LYS A 43 -17.79 0.60 6.02
C LYS A 43 -18.27 0.13 4.64
N TYR A 44 -18.79 1.04 3.83
CA TYR A 44 -19.23 0.73 2.47
C TYR A 44 -18.05 0.33 1.56
N LEU A 45 -16.90 1.01 1.68
CA LEU A 45 -15.70 0.68 0.92
C LEU A 45 -15.06 -0.63 1.39
N ASP A 46 -15.06 -0.91 2.70
CA ASP A 46 -14.62 -2.20 3.25
C ASP A 46 -15.49 -3.33 2.69
N ASP A 47 -16.79 -3.10 2.57
CA ASP A 47 -17.74 -4.06 2.00
C ASP A 47 -17.56 -4.24 0.47
N ILE A 48 -17.15 -3.22 -0.28
CA ILE A 48 -16.70 -3.37 -1.68
C ILE A 48 -15.39 -4.15 -1.75
N LEU A 49 -14.45 -3.83 -0.86
CA LEU A 49 -13.15 -4.47 -0.84
C LEU A 49 -13.28 -5.98 -0.65
N GLU A 50 -14.05 -6.39 0.36
CA GLU A 50 -14.23 -7.78 0.73
C GLU A 50 -15.11 -8.56 -0.26
N LYS A 51 -16.18 -7.94 -0.78
CA LYS A 51 -17.17 -8.66 -1.60
C LYS A 51 -16.99 -8.51 -3.10
N VAL A 52 -16.20 -7.54 -3.55
CA VAL A 52 -16.03 -7.25 -4.98
C VAL A 52 -14.56 -7.25 -5.36
N ALA A 53 -13.75 -6.37 -4.77
CA ALA A 53 -12.37 -6.18 -5.22
C ALA A 53 -11.50 -7.42 -4.99
N ILE A 54 -11.52 -7.99 -3.78
CA ILE A 54 -10.75 -9.19 -3.44
C ILE A 54 -11.22 -10.40 -4.27
N PRO A 55 -12.52 -10.77 -4.29
CA PRO A 55 -13.00 -11.91 -5.08
C PRO A 55 -12.66 -11.76 -6.56
N LYS A 56 -12.89 -10.59 -7.15
CA LYS A 56 -12.65 -10.39 -8.57
C LYS A 56 -11.16 -10.47 -8.96
N LEU A 57 -10.27 -9.92 -8.13
CA LEU A 57 -8.83 -10.11 -8.30
C LEU A 57 -8.41 -11.56 -8.08
N THR A 58 -9.09 -12.26 -7.17
CA THR A 58 -8.83 -13.67 -6.89
C THR A 58 -9.22 -14.53 -8.07
N ASP A 59 -10.45 -14.40 -8.55
CA ASP A 59 -10.99 -15.15 -9.69
C ASP A 59 -10.14 -14.92 -10.93
N ALA A 60 -9.72 -13.69 -11.21
CA ALA A 60 -8.90 -13.38 -12.37
C ALA A 60 -7.46 -13.92 -12.27
N LEU A 61 -6.90 -14.01 -11.05
CA LEU A 61 -5.57 -14.61 -10.81
C LEU A 61 -5.62 -16.13 -10.60
N GLU A 62 -6.80 -16.73 -10.44
CA GLU A 62 -7.02 -18.18 -10.38
C GLU A 62 -7.67 -18.74 -11.65
N SER A 63 -7.94 -17.88 -12.65
CA SER A 63 -8.46 -18.25 -13.97
C SER A 63 -7.61 -19.35 -14.61
N GLU A 64 -8.23 -20.25 -15.38
CA GLU A 64 -7.49 -21.27 -16.14
C GLU A 64 -6.69 -20.64 -17.29
N ASP A 65 -7.10 -19.46 -17.76
CA ASP A 65 -6.43 -18.71 -18.82
C ASP A 65 -5.16 -18.02 -18.31
N GLU A 66 -4.00 -18.48 -18.78
CA GLU A 66 -2.72 -17.90 -18.43
C GLU A 66 -2.54 -16.48 -18.96
N GLU A 67 -3.10 -16.14 -20.13
CA GLU A 67 -3.01 -14.78 -20.67
C GLU A 67 -3.80 -13.80 -19.80
N GLU A 68 -4.98 -14.22 -19.32
CA GLU A 68 -5.76 -13.41 -18.37
C GLU A 68 -5.00 -13.18 -17.07
N ARG A 69 -4.48 -14.25 -16.45
CA ARG A 69 -3.70 -14.15 -15.20
C ARG A 69 -2.47 -13.27 -15.39
N LEU A 70 -1.74 -13.43 -16.49
CA LEU A 70 -0.57 -12.63 -16.84
C LEU A 70 -0.94 -11.15 -16.96
N SER A 71 -1.96 -10.85 -17.75
CA SER A 71 -2.44 -9.49 -17.98
C SER A 71 -2.86 -8.80 -16.68
N VAL A 72 -3.56 -9.51 -15.78
CA VAL A 72 -3.92 -8.98 -14.45
C VAL A 72 -2.68 -8.73 -13.59
N SER A 73 -1.73 -9.67 -13.59
CA SER A 73 -0.48 -9.52 -12.83
C SER A 73 0.35 -8.31 -13.28
N GLU A 74 0.40 -8.04 -14.59
CA GLU A 74 1.08 -6.88 -15.16
C GLU A 74 0.39 -5.56 -14.75
N ARG A 75 -0.93 -5.50 -14.84
CA ARG A 75 -1.70 -4.33 -14.38
C ARG A 75 -1.50 -4.08 -12.89
N LEU A 76 -1.42 -5.12 -12.06
CA LEU A 76 -1.09 -4.96 -10.63
C LEU A 76 0.31 -4.40 -10.42
N VAL A 77 1.29 -4.78 -11.25
CA VAL A 77 2.63 -4.17 -11.22
C VAL A 77 2.53 -2.67 -11.50
N GLU A 78 1.77 -2.25 -12.52
CA GLU A 78 1.56 -0.83 -12.81
C GLU A 78 0.88 -0.08 -11.67
N VAL A 79 -0.18 -0.66 -11.09
CA VAL A 79 -0.87 -0.09 -9.92
C VAL A 79 0.11 0.11 -8.76
N SER A 80 0.94 -0.90 -8.47
CA SER A 80 1.91 -0.84 -7.37
C SER A 80 3.04 0.16 -7.61
N LYS A 81 3.48 0.36 -8.86
CA LYS A 81 4.47 1.39 -9.23
C LYS A 81 3.91 2.80 -9.00
N ASN A 82 2.64 3.00 -9.33
CA ASN A 82 1.97 4.30 -9.23
C ASN A 82 1.61 4.66 -7.78
N ASN A 83 1.03 3.72 -7.03
CA ASN A 83 0.80 3.86 -5.59
C ASN A 83 0.79 2.48 -4.93
N ALA A 84 1.88 2.10 -4.27
CA ALA A 84 2.00 0.80 -3.64
C ALA A 84 1.10 0.62 -2.39
N ASP A 85 0.52 1.68 -1.82
CA ASP A 85 -0.49 1.51 -0.76
C ASP A 85 -1.79 0.89 -1.32
N LYS A 86 -2.08 1.08 -2.61
CA LYS A 86 -3.30 0.54 -3.25
C LYS A 86 -3.39 -0.98 -3.15
N VAL A 87 -2.24 -1.65 -3.21
CA VAL A 87 -2.20 -3.12 -3.17
C VAL A 87 -2.24 -3.68 -1.75
N LYS A 88 -2.09 -2.84 -0.73
CA LYS A 88 -2.07 -3.25 0.68
C LYS A 88 -3.23 -4.18 1.07
N PRO A 89 -4.49 -3.91 0.68
CA PRO A 89 -5.61 -4.76 1.05
C PRO A 89 -5.53 -6.20 0.51
N VAL A 90 -4.79 -6.40 -0.58
CA VAL A 90 -4.73 -7.69 -1.29
C VAL A 90 -3.40 -8.43 -1.10
N LEU A 91 -2.40 -7.86 -0.42
CA LEU A 91 -1.06 -8.45 -0.27
C LEU A 91 -1.07 -9.90 0.22
N LYS A 92 -1.83 -10.18 1.30
CA LYS A 92 -1.94 -11.54 1.85
C LYS A 92 -2.50 -12.54 0.83
N PHE A 93 -3.35 -12.07 -0.07
CA PHE A 93 -3.87 -12.89 -1.15
C PHE A 93 -2.77 -13.11 -2.20
N LEU A 94 -2.11 -12.05 -2.67
CA LEU A 94 -1.02 -12.14 -3.65
C LEU A 94 0.12 -13.08 -3.19
N GLU A 95 0.50 -13.03 -1.90
CA GLU A 95 1.47 -13.96 -1.30
C GLU A 95 1.03 -15.43 -1.38
N LYS A 96 -0.26 -15.71 -1.18
CA LYS A 96 -0.81 -17.07 -1.29
C LYS A 96 -0.84 -17.53 -2.74
N THR A 97 -1.26 -16.66 -3.65
CA THR A 97 -1.31 -16.94 -5.09
C THR A 97 0.09 -17.22 -5.63
N MET A 98 1.06 -16.37 -5.31
CA MET A 98 2.46 -16.53 -5.72
C MET A 98 3.06 -17.89 -5.31
N LYS A 99 2.69 -18.43 -4.14
CA LYS A 99 3.16 -19.75 -3.67
C LYS A 99 2.59 -20.92 -4.48
N LYS A 100 1.39 -20.76 -5.03
CA LYS A 100 0.68 -21.81 -5.78
C LYS A 100 0.87 -21.70 -7.30
N GLU A 101 1.22 -20.51 -7.77
CA GLU A 101 1.41 -20.23 -9.19
C GLU A 101 2.48 -21.15 -9.79
N LYS A 102 2.34 -21.48 -11.07
CA LYS A 102 3.30 -22.29 -11.82
C LYS A 102 4.08 -21.43 -12.82
N SER A 103 3.42 -20.44 -13.41
CA SER A 103 4.05 -19.54 -14.38
C SER A 103 5.11 -18.66 -13.71
N LYS A 104 6.30 -18.61 -14.30
CA LYS A 104 7.42 -17.82 -13.79
C LYS A 104 7.13 -16.33 -13.90
N ASP A 105 6.57 -15.90 -15.02
CA ASP A 105 6.33 -14.48 -15.31
C ASP A 105 5.29 -13.89 -14.34
N ILE A 106 4.21 -14.65 -14.09
CA ILE A 106 3.18 -14.26 -13.12
C ILE A 106 3.78 -14.16 -11.71
N LYS A 107 4.60 -15.15 -11.29
CA LYS A 107 5.30 -15.09 -9.99
C LYS A 107 6.17 -13.85 -9.86
N GLU A 108 6.98 -13.56 -10.87
CA GLU A 108 7.85 -12.38 -10.85
C GLU A 108 7.04 -11.09 -10.76
N ASN A 109 5.89 -11.01 -11.44
CA ASN A 109 5.00 -9.86 -11.35
C ASN A 109 4.40 -9.71 -9.95
N LEU A 110 3.90 -10.79 -9.35
CA LEU A 110 3.38 -10.77 -7.97
C LEU A 110 4.47 -10.39 -6.96
N GLU A 111 5.69 -10.91 -7.12
CA GLU A 111 6.83 -10.57 -6.28
C GLU A 111 7.20 -9.08 -6.41
N LYS A 112 7.21 -8.53 -7.63
CA LYS A 112 7.43 -7.10 -7.87
C LYS A 112 6.39 -6.25 -7.14
N VAL A 113 5.12 -6.65 -7.16
CA VAL A 113 4.04 -5.93 -6.45
C VAL A 113 4.30 -5.89 -4.94
N ILE A 114 4.66 -7.04 -4.35
CA ILE A 114 4.96 -7.15 -2.91
C ILE A 114 6.18 -6.28 -2.56
N LYS A 115 7.27 -6.41 -3.33
CA LYS A 115 8.50 -5.61 -3.14
C LYS A 115 8.26 -4.11 -3.26
N ASN A 116 7.38 -3.68 -4.17
CA ASN A 116 7.02 -2.26 -4.28
C ASN A 116 6.35 -1.74 -3.00
N HIS A 117 5.50 -2.54 -2.36
CA HIS A 117 4.89 -2.19 -1.09
C HIS A 117 5.90 -2.16 0.06
N GLU A 118 6.78 -3.16 0.15
CA GLU A 118 7.85 -3.20 1.17
C GLU A 118 8.79 -1.98 1.05
N LYS A 119 9.19 -1.63 -0.19
CA LYS A 119 9.98 -0.42 -0.46
C LYS A 119 9.25 0.85 -0.03
N LEU A 120 7.93 0.93 -0.21
CA LEU A 120 7.13 2.05 0.28
C LEU A 120 7.14 2.13 1.81
N LEU A 121 6.97 1.01 2.52
CA LEU A 121 7.03 0.96 3.98
C LEU A 121 8.39 1.42 4.51
N LYS A 122 9.49 0.88 3.96
CA LYS A 122 10.85 1.31 4.29
C LYS A 122 11.04 2.83 4.07
N ARG A 123 10.52 3.38 2.97
CA ARG A 123 10.57 4.83 2.69
C ARG A 123 9.79 5.66 3.70
N LYS A 124 8.60 5.21 4.11
CA LYS A 124 7.77 5.88 5.13
C LYS A 124 8.45 5.88 6.50
N GLU A 125 9.00 4.74 6.91
CA GLU A 125 9.76 4.62 8.15
C GLU A 125 10.97 5.56 8.17
N ARG A 126 11.76 5.58 7.09
CA ARG A 126 12.88 6.52 6.93
C ARG A 126 12.41 7.98 7.02
N ALA A 127 11.27 8.31 6.41
CA ALA A 127 10.72 9.67 6.47
C ALA A 127 10.30 10.08 7.89
N GLU A 128 9.66 9.20 8.65
CA GLU A 128 9.30 9.44 10.05
C GLU A 128 10.55 9.55 10.94
N ARG A 129 11.57 8.71 10.73
CA ARG A 129 12.87 8.84 11.44
C ARG A 129 13.51 10.20 11.18
N ARG A 130 13.57 10.65 9.92
CA ARG A 130 14.06 12.00 9.56
C ARG A 130 13.25 13.12 10.21
N LYS A 131 11.93 12.93 10.35
CA LYS A 131 11.06 13.91 11.02
C LYS A 131 11.37 13.97 12.52
N LYS A 132 11.52 12.82 13.19
CA LYS A 132 11.92 12.74 14.60
C LYS A 132 13.28 13.39 14.84
N MET A 133 14.29 13.12 14.01
CA MET A 133 15.60 13.76 14.15
C MET A 133 15.54 15.28 14.02
N ARG A 134 14.76 15.80 13.04
CA ARG A 134 14.55 17.25 12.92
C ARG A 134 13.86 17.85 14.16
N GLN A 135 12.96 17.12 14.79
CA GLN A 135 12.33 17.55 16.04
C GLN A 135 13.34 17.57 17.19
N LEU A 136 14.19 16.55 17.32
CA LEU A 136 15.26 16.50 18.31
C LEU A 136 16.27 17.64 18.12
N ASP A 137 16.61 17.99 16.87
CA ASP A 137 17.45 19.16 16.58
C ASP A 137 16.83 20.45 17.14
N GLN A 138 15.53 20.65 16.91
CA GLN A 138 14.79 21.82 17.42
C GLN A 138 14.74 21.84 18.95
N ASP A 139 14.51 20.69 19.57
CA ASP A 139 14.40 20.58 21.03
C ASP A 139 15.76 20.77 21.72
N LEU A 140 16.87 20.37 21.09
CA LEU A 140 18.22 20.67 21.56
C LEU A 140 18.50 22.18 21.54
N VAL A 141 18.20 22.85 20.42
CA VAL A 141 18.37 24.31 20.29
C VAL A 141 17.49 25.07 21.29
N ALA A 142 16.29 24.56 21.56
CA ALA A 142 15.38 25.13 22.56
C ALA A 142 15.78 24.80 24.01
N GLY A 143 16.85 24.03 24.24
CA GLY A 143 17.30 23.62 25.57
C GLY A 143 16.35 22.66 26.29
N LYS A 144 15.45 22.00 25.56
CA LYS A 144 14.48 21.04 26.12
C LYS A 144 15.07 19.64 26.33
N ILE A 145 16.14 19.31 25.61
CA ILE A 145 16.91 18.07 25.77
C ILE A 145 18.39 18.39 25.95
N SER A 146 19.10 17.51 26.62
CA SER A 146 20.56 17.63 26.80
C SER A 146 21.33 17.20 25.54
N ALA A 147 22.56 17.70 25.41
CA ALA A 147 23.47 17.28 24.34
C ALA A 147 23.80 15.77 24.39
N GLU A 148 23.81 15.18 25.59
CA GLU A 148 24.07 13.75 25.77
C GLU A 148 22.90 12.88 25.28
N GLU A 149 21.66 13.27 25.60
CA GLU A 149 20.45 12.61 25.10
C GLU A 149 20.34 12.70 23.58
N TYR A 150 20.66 13.87 23.01
CA TYR A 150 20.72 14.06 21.57
C TYR A 150 21.79 13.18 20.91
N GLY A 151 23.00 13.11 21.49
CA GLY A 151 24.11 12.32 20.98
C GLY A 151 23.80 10.82 20.89
N LYS A 152 23.08 10.27 21.87
CA LYS A 152 22.62 8.87 21.87
C LYS A 152 21.63 8.61 20.72
N ALA A 153 20.61 9.45 20.57
CA ALA A 153 19.61 9.33 19.52
C ALA A 153 20.21 9.51 18.11
N ARG A 154 21.18 10.42 17.95
CA ARG A 154 21.89 10.64 16.68
C ARG A 154 22.73 9.43 16.28
N LYS A 155 23.38 8.76 17.23
CA LYS A 155 24.19 7.57 16.99
C LYS A 155 23.32 6.40 16.50
N GLU A 156 22.19 6.16 17.17
CA GLU A 156 21.20 5.14 16.77
C GLU A 156 20.66 5.41 15.36
N TYR A 157 20.32 6.67 15.06
CA TYR A 157 19.86 7.07 13.72
C TYR A 157 20.87 6.82 12.59
N LEU A 158 22.18 6.98 12.87
CA LEU A 158 23.25 6.77 11.89
C LEU A 158 23.56 5.29 11.68
N GLN A 159 23.51 4.49 12.74
CA GLN A 159 23.81 3.05 12.69
C GLN A 159 22.78 2.29 11.83
N ASP A 160 21.52 2.70 11.88
CA ASP A 160 20.44 2.18 11.02
C ASP A 160 20.52 2.66 9.55
N GLY A 161 21.38 3.64 9.24
CA GLY A 161 21.55 4.19 7.91
C GLY A 161 22.43 3.31 7.02
N ASP A 162 23.57 2.87 7.57
CA ASP A 162 24.58 2.03 6.89
C ASP A 162 24.04 0.64 6.51
N ASP A 163 23.21 0.02 7.34
CA ASP A 163 22.60 -1.30 7.08
C ASP A 163 21.57 -1.30 5.91
N SER A 164 21.34 -0.15 5.27
CA SER A 164 20.21 0.04 4.36
C SER A 164 20.56 0.63 2.99
N GLU A 165 21.84 0.95 2.74
CA GLU A 165 22.37 1.27 1.40
C GLU A 165 22.65 0.02 0.54
N GLU A 166 22.80 -1.16 1.16
CA GLU A 166 23.03 -2.43 0.42
C GLU A 166 21.81 -2.94 -0.37
N ASP A 167 20.60 -2.41 -0.09
CA ASP A 167 19.34 -2.84 -0.73
C ASP A 167 19.00 -2.08 -2.03
N GLU A 168 19.82 -1.10 -2.45
CA GLU A 168 19.57 -0.23 -3.60
C GLU A 168 20.40 -0.55 -4.87
N THR A 169 21.25 -1.59 -4.84
CA THR A 169 21.97 -2.11 -6.02
C THR A 169 21.32 -3.33 -6.66
#